data_AF-A0A9Q8T4V1-F1
#
_entry.id   AF-A0A9Q8T4V1-F1
#
_cell.length_a   1.000
_cell.length_b   1.000
_cell.length_c   1.000
_cell.angle_alpha   90.00
_cell.angle_beta   90.00
_cell.angle_gamma   90.00
#
_symmetry.space_group_name_H-M   'P 1'
#
loop_
_entity.id
_entity.type
_entity.pdbx_description
1 polymer ?
#
loop_
_entity_poly.entity_id
_entity_poly.type
_entity_poly.pdbx_seq_one_letter_code
_entity_poly.pdbx_strand_id
1 'polypeptide(L)' 'MAHHKSSGSKGRGGGKSHGSSPSSKKQYIEFQVWYCDHCRQGPYNPEIVVFCTNPGCGHQYCGNCTVEIVRQRVDH' A
#
# COMPACT_ATOMS: atom_id res chain seq x y z
N MET A 1 -39.80 -29.90 39.16
CA MET A 1 -38.92 -28.83 38.63
C MET A 1 -39.75 -27.97 37.68
N ALA A 2 -39.59 -26.64 37.76
CA ALA A 2 -40.40 -25.52 37.23
C ALA A 2 -40.99 -25.69 35.81
N HIS A 3 -42.23 -25.33 35.41
CA HIS A 3 -43.14 -24.18 35.58
C HIS A 3 -43.01 -23.05 34.50
N HIS A 4 -44.02 -22.96 33.58
CA HIS A 4 -44.62 -21.78 32.86
C HIS A 4 -43.74 -20.89 31.93
N LYS A 5 -44.18 -20.01 31.00
CA LYS A 5 -45.29 -19.81 30.02
C LYS A 5 -45.10 -18.36 29.43
N SER A 6 -45.35 -18.13 28.13
CA SER A 6 -45.74 -16.85 27.47
C SER A 6 -44.73 -15.73 27.06
N SER A 7 -44.85 -15.34 25.77
CA SER A 7 -45.03 -13.98 25.18
C SER A 7 -44.22 -12.75 25.64
N GLY A 8 -43.63 -11.99 24.69
CA GLY A 8 -43.21 -10.60 24.92
C GLY A 8 -42.46 -9.90 23.78
N SER A 9 -43.01 -8.79 23.31
CA SER A 9 -42.75 -8.04 22.06
C SER A 9 -41.60 -6.99 22.05
N LYS A 10 -41.22 -6.59 20.82
CA LYS A 10 -40.72 -5.27 20.33
C LYS A 10 -39.42 -4.72 20.93
N GLY A 11 -38.35 -4.74 20.11
CA GLY A 11 -37.24 -3.79 20.17
C GLY A 11 -37.03 -3.11 18.82
N ARG A 12 -37.50 -1.86 18.69
CA ARG A 12 -37.16 -0.95 17.60
C ARG A 12 -35.81 -0.31 17.97
N GLY A 13 -34.79 -0.48 17.14
CA GLY A 13 -33.60 0.37 17.10
C GLY A 13 -33.27 0.56 15.63
N GLY A 14 -33.50 1.71 14.98
CA GLY A 14 -33.31 3.05 15.51
C GLY A 14 -31.83 3.40 15.53
N GLY A 15 -31.15 3.29 14.38
CA GLY A 15 -29.78 3.73 14.18
C GLY A 15 -29.60 4.32 12.79
N LYS A 16 -30.04 5.56 12.62
CA LYS A 16 -29.53 6.43 11.56
C LYS A 16 -28.05 6.65 11.83
N SER A 17 -27.20 6.32 10.88
CA SER A 17 -25.88 6.93 10.79
C SER A 17 -25.62 7.26 9.33
N HIS A 18 -25.90 8.52 9.02
CA HIS A 18 -25.35 9.22 7.88
C HIS A 18 -23.84 9.03 7.85
N GLY A 19 -23.31 8.82 6.66
CA GLY A 19 -21.86 8.75 6.48
C GLY A 19 -21.49 8.34 5.08
N SER A 20 -22.07 8.97 4.06
CA SER A 20 -21.39 9.09 2.77
C SER A 20 -20.17 9.99 3.00
N SER A 21 -19.15 9.46 3.66
CA SER A 21 -17.83 10.06 3.58
C SER A 21 -17.42 9.89 2.11
N PRO A 22 -17.14 10.96 1.35
CA PRO A 22 -16.29 10.80 0.19
C PRO A 22 -15.00 10.24 0.77
N SER A 23 -14.82 8.92 0.68
CA SER A 23 -13.51 8.33 0.84
C SER A 23 -12.72 8.94 -0.30
N SER A 24 -12.07 10.08 -0.03
CA SER A 24 -10.92 10.54 -0.78
C SER A 24 -9.97 9.37 -0.73
N LYS A 25 -10.13 8.44 -1.66
CA LYS A 25 -9.28 7.28 -1.83
C LYS A 25 -7.93 7.91 -2.04
N LYS A 26 -7.10 7.94 -1.00
CA LYS A 26 -5.71 8.38 -1.12
C LYS A 26 -5.16 7.49 -2.22
N GLN A 27 -5.02 8.04 -3.42
CA GLN A 27 -4.50 7.30 -4.54
C GLN A 27 -3.01 7.16 -4.24
N TYR A 28 -2.56 5.94 -4.05
CA TYR A 28 -1.13 5.66 -3.92
C TYR A 28 -0.68 5.11 -5.26
N ILE A 29 0.41 5.67 -5.80
CA ILE A 29 1.13 5.06 -6.91
C ILE A 29 2.26 4.26 -6.30
N GLU A 30 2.32 2.99 -6.65
CA GLU A 30 3.40 2.09 -6.25
C GLU A 30 4.34 1.93 -7.44
N PHE A 31 5.63 2.18 -7.23
CA PHE A 31 6.65 1.94 -8.25
C PHE A 31 7.81 1.16 -7.66
N GLN A 32 8.33 0.23 -8.46
CA GLN A 32 9.49 -0.57 -8.11
C GLN A 32 10.75 0.25 -8.35
N VAL A 33 11.67 0.20 -7.40
CA VAL A 33 13.01 0.78 -7.53
C VAL A 33 14.06 -0.26 -7.18
N TRP A 34 15.27 -0.07 -7.70
CA TRP A 34 16.43 -0.89 -7.37
C TRP A 34 17.59 -0.03 -6.89
N TYR A 35 18.47 -0.65 -6.10
CA TYR A 35 19.72 -0.08 -5.62
C TYR A 35 20.86 -1.00 -6.06
N CYS A 36 21.94 -0.39 -6.56
CA CYS A 36 23.09 -1.12 -7.04
C CYS A 36 23.76 -1.89 -5.89
N ASP A 37 24.00 -3.19 -6.07
CA ASP A 37 24.68 -4.01 -5.07
C ASP A 37 26.14 -3.58 -4.84
N HIS A 38 26.85 -3.22 -5.93
CA HIS A 38 28.28 -2.89 -5.86
C HIS A 38 28.57 -1.59 -5.10
N CYS A 39 27.77 -0.53 -5.32
CA CYS A 39 28.04 0.80 -4.75
C CYS A 39 26.91 1.34 -3.89
N ARG A 40 25.83 0.56 -3.67
CA ARG A 40 24.64 0.92 -2.87
C ARG A 40 23.91 2.19 -3.33
N GLN A 41 24.18 2.66 -4.55
CA GLN A 41 23.55 3.85 -5.12
C GLN A 41 22.14 3.51 -5.63
N GLY A 42 21.21 4.44 -5.45
CA GLY A 42 19.81 4.36 -5.87
C GLY A 42 19.00 5.43 -5.13
N PRO A 43 17.66 5.41 -5.23
CA PRO A 43 16.82 4.46 -5.97
C PRO A 43 16.82 4.71 -7.48
N TYR A 44 16.80 3.65 -8.28
CA TYR A 44 16.68 3.67 -9.73
C TYR A 44 15.42 2.95 -10.20
N ASN A 45 14.77 3.44 -11.26
CA ASN A 45 13.63 2.74 -11.86
C ASN A 45 14.15 1.63 -12.80
N PRO A 46 13.87 0.33 -12.56
CA PRO A 46 14.38 -0.76 -13.39
C PRO A 46 13.81 -0.78 -14.82
N GLU A 47 12.67 -0.12 -15.06
CA GLU A 47 12.07 -0.02 -16.40
C GLU A 47 12.78 1.01 -17.29
N ILE A 48 13.48 1.98 -16.69
CA ILE A 48 14.12 3.10 -17.41
C ILE A 48 15.64 3.02 -17.31
N VAL A 49 16.15 2.66 -16.13
CA VAL A 49 17.57 2.70 -15.77
C VAL A 49 18.04 1.27 -15.49
N VAL A 50 18.60 0.64 -16.51
CA VAL A 50 19.12 -0.73 -16.42
C VAL A 50 20.57 -0.79 -15.93
N PHE A 51 21.30 0.33 -15.97
CA PHE A 51 22.70 0.43 -15.52
C PHE A 51 22.84 1.44 -14.38
N CYS A 52 23.72 1.16 -13.42
CA CYS A 52 24.03 2.08 -12.33
C CYS A 52 24.61 3.38 -12.88
N THR A 53 24.02 4.51 -12.50
CA THR A 53 24.43 5.85 -12.98
C THR A 53 25.66 6.40 -12.27
N ASN A 54 26.15 5.70 -11.23
CA ASN A 54 27.37 6.11 -10.52
C ASN A 54 28.58 5.97 -11.47
N PRO A 55 29.29 7.08 -11.79
CA PRO A 55 30.47 7.02 -12.64
C PRO A 55 31.53 6.10 -12.03
N GLY A 56 31.96 5.10 -12.79
CA GLY A 56 32.95 4.11 -12.36
C GLY A 56 32.37 2.81 -11.77
N CYS A 57 31.06 2.73 -11.53
CA CYS A 57 30.43 1.47 -11.14
C CYS A 57 30.15 0.58 -12.37
N GLY A 58 29.41 1.11 -13.35
CA GLY A 58 29.06 0.40 -14.60
C GLY A 58 28.22 -0.87 -14.41
N HIS A 59 27.77 -1.17 -13.18
CA HIS A 59 27.01 -2.38 -12.86
C HIS A 59 25.62 -2.36 -13.50
N GLN A 60 25.28 -3.44 -14.20
CA GLN A 60 23.95 -3.65 -14.76
C GLN A 60 23.01 -4.24 -13.70
N TYR A 61 21.77 -3.76 -13.65
CA TYR A 61 20.72 -4.30 -12.79
C TYR A 61 20.64 -5.83 -12.93
N CYS A 62 20.71 -6.52 -11.80
CA CYS A 62 20.71 -7.98 -11.71
C CYS A 62 19.95 -8.44 -10.45
N GLY A 63 19.73 -9.75 -10.32
CA GLY A 63 19.00 -10.33 -9.18
C GLY A 63 19.66 -10.16 -7.81
N ASN A 64 20.91 -9.71 -7.73
CA ASN A 64 21.59 -9.40 -6.48
C ASN A 64 21.37 -7.96 -6.01
N CYS A 65 20.87 -7.08 -6.89
CA CYS A 65 20.53 -5.70 -6.51
C CYS A 65 19.36 -5.68 -5.52
N THR A 66 19.41 -4.77 -4.55
CA THR A 66 18.27 -4.56 -3.64
C THR A 66 17.11 -3.98 -4.42
N VAL A 67 15.91 -4.53 -4.26
CA VAL A 67 14.69 -4.05 -4.91
C VAL A 67 13.68 -3.68 -3.83
N GLU A 68 13.09 -2.49 -3.95
CA GLU A 68 12.07 -1.99 -3.02
C GLU A 68 10.85 -1.47 -3.78
N ILE A 69 9.68 -1.51 -3.14
CA ILE A 69 8.44 -0.92 -3.66
C ILE A 69 8.19 0.39 -2.92
N VAL A 70 8.27 1.50 -3.63
CA VAL A 70 8.01 2.83 -3.08
C VAL A 70 6.55 3.20 -3.34
N ARG A 71 5.86 3.66 -2.29
CA ARG A 71 4.45 4.07 -2.34
C ARG A 71 4.38 5.57 -2.20
N GLN A 72 4.01 6.27 -3.27
CA GLN A 72 3.84 7.72 -3.27
C GLN A 72 2.36 8.08 -3.18
N ARG A 73 2.01 9.03 -2.30
CA ARG A 73 0.67 9.62 -2.27
C ARG A 73 0.51 10.54 -3.46
N VAL A 74 -0.60 10.36 -4.17
CA VAL A 74 -1.09 11.31 -5.16
C VAL A 74 -1.97 12.28 -4.41
N ASP A 75 -1.34 13.34 -3.90
CA ASP A 75 -2.07 14.50 -3.41
C ASP A 75 -2.50 15.29 -4.66
N HIS A 76 -3.81 15.33 -4.91
CA HIS A 76 -4.42 16.03 -6.05
C HIS A 76 -4.83 17.46 -5.66
#